data_AF-A0A961DI00-F1
#
_entry.id   AF-A0A961DI00-F1
#
_cell.length_a   1.000
_cell.length_b   1.000
_cell.length_c   1.000
_cell.angle_alpha   90.00
_cell.angle_beta   90.00
_cell.angle_gamma   90.00
#
_symmetry.space_group_name_H-M   'P 1'
#
loop_
_entity.id
_entity.type
_entity.pdbx_description
1 polymer ?
#
loop_
_entity_poly.entity_id
_entity_poly.type
_entity_poly.pdbx_seq_one_letter_code
_entity_poly.pdbx_strand_id
1 'polypeptide(L)' 'MADSSARPNRKSDGKTGVKHFVLDTNVLLHNPDALFVFEENHVVVPYPVIEELDAMKRREDDIGRN' A
#
# COMPACT_ATOMS: atom_id res chain seq x y z
N MET A 1 12.63 9.75 36.86
CA MET A 1 13.77 9.43 35.97
C MET A 1 13.45 8.09 35.32
N ALA A 2 13.01 7.97 34.07
CA ALA A 2 13.30 8.76 32.88
C ALA A 2 12.02 9.18 32.13
N ASP A 3 11.84 10.49 31.98
CA ASP A 3 11.17 11.04 30.81
C ASP A 3 12.22 11.05 29.69
N SER A 4 11.95 10.39 28.58
CA SER A 4 12.78 10.50 27.39
C SER A 4 11.93 10.38 26.14
N SER A 5 11.75 11.56 25.57
CA SER A 5 11.66 11.84 24.14
C SER A 5 10.38 11.35 23.48
N ALA A 6 9.34 12.17 23.65
CA ALA A 6 8.54 12.71 22.57
C ALA A 6 8.98 12.20 21.18
N ARG A 7 8.16 11.32 20.59
CA ARG A 7 8.31 10.92 19.19
C ARG A 7 8.35 12.19 18.34
N PRO A 8 9.35 12.39 17.47
CA PRO A 8 9.44 13.61 16.69
C PRO A 8 8.20 13.73 15.82
N ASN A 9 7.43 14.79 16.09
CA ASN A 9 6.27 15.20 15.31
C ASN A 9 6.78 15.56 13.91
N ARG A 10 6.68 14.61 12.97
CA ARG A 10 7.01 14.81 11.55
C ARG A 10 6.07 15.88 11.00
N LYS A 11 6.49 17.14 11.09
CA LYS A 11 5.88 18.25 10.37
C LYS A 11 6.09 17.95 8.90
N SER A 12 5.07 17.41 8.22
CA SER A 12 5.00 17.53 6.77
C SER A 12 4.63 18.98 6.49
N ASP A 13 5.65 19.82 6.32
CA ASP A 13 5.52 21.12 5.68
C ASP A 13 4.60 20.98 4.46
N GLY A 14 3.62 21.89 4.34
CA GLY A 14 2.64 21.93 3.27
C GLY A 14 3.27 22.19 1.90
N LYS A 15 4.00 21.21 1.40
CA LYS A 15 4.55 21.19 0.05
C LYS A 15 3.50 20.55 -0.85
N THR A 16 2.89 21.36 -1.69
CA THR A 16 2.01 20.96 -2.80
C THR A 16 2.84 20.32 -3.91
N GLY A 17 3.55 19.25 -3.58
CA GLY A 17 4.36 18.48 -4.51
C GLY A 17 3.78 17.09 -4.72
N VAL A 18 4.06 16.51 -5.89
CA VAL A 18 3.73 15.12 -6.22
C VAL A 18 4.16 14.19 -5.10
N LYS A 19 3.22 13.40 -4.57
CA LYS A 19 3.47 12.42 -3.53
C LYS A 19 3.69 11.04 -4.14
N HIS A 20 4.43 10.21 -3.42
CA HIS A 20 4.59 8.80 -3.74
C HIS A 20 3.75 7.98 -2.75
N PHE A 21 2.81 7.21 -3.27
CA PHE A 21 1.98 6.29 -2.52
C PHE A 21 2.47 4.88 -2.74
N VAL A 22 2.77 4.15 -1.67
CA VAL A 22 3.12 2.74 -1.74
C VAL A 22 1.86 1.93 -1.46
N LEU A 23 1.46 1.10 -2.42
CA LEU A 23 0.30 0.23 -2.27
C LEU A 23 0.72 -1.16 -1.80
N ASP A 24 -0.12 -1.71 -0.93
CA ASP A 24 0.01 -3.03 -0.33
C ASP A 24 -0.99 -4.00 -0.97
N THR A 25 -0.81 -5.31 -0.80
CA THR A 25 -1.75 -6.33 -1.27
C THR A 25 -3.14 -6.13 -0.70
N ASN A 26 -3.25 -5.82 0.59
CA ASN A 26 -4.55 -5.65 1.25
C ASN A 26 -5.37 -4.51 0.62
N VAL A 27 -4.70 -3.43 0.19
CA VAL A 27 -5.38 -2.32 -0.47
C VAL A 27 -5.92 -2.77 -1.82
N LEU A 28 -5.13 -3.51 -2.60
CA LEU A 28 -5.51 -4.00 -3.93
C LEU A 28 -6.58 -5.11 -3.86
N LEU A 29 -6.56 -5.93 -2.81
CA LEU A 29 -7.56 -6.97 -2.56
C LEU A 29 -8.93 -6.39 -2.19
N HIS A 30 -8.96 -5.33 -1.38
CA HIS A 30 -10.21 -4.68 -0.98
C HIS A 30 -10.70 -3.65 -2.00
N ASN A 31 -9.79 -2.99 -2.70
CA ASN A 31 -10.11 -1.98 -3.70
C ASN A 31 -9.10 -2.03 -4.87
N PRO A 32 -9.39 -2.80 -5.93
CA PRO A 32 -8.51 -2.87 -7.10
C PRO A 32 -8.41 -1.54 -7.85
N ASP A 33 -9.43 -0.67 -7.74
CA ASP A 33 -9.44 0.64 -8.39
C ASP A 33 -8.47 1.62 -7.74
N ALA A 34 -7.92 1.29 -6.56
CA ALA A 34 -6.94 2.12 -5.87
C ALA A 34 -5.73 2.48 -6.74
N LEU A 35 -5.37 1.69 -7.76
CA LEU A 35 -4.29 2.05 -8.68
C LEU A 35 -4.57 3.33 -9.50
N PHE A 36 -5.84 3.69 -9.66
CA PHE A 36 -6.26 4.74 -10.59
C PHE A 36 -6.78 6.01 -9.89
N VAL A 37 -6.94 5.99 -8.57
CA VAL A 37 -7.53 7.11 -7.80
C VAL A 37 -6.52 8.19 -7.39
N PHE A 38 -5.23 7.98 -7.63
CA PHE A 38 -4.16 8.86 -7.13
C PHE A 38 -3.77 10.01 -8.07
N GLU A 39 -4.49 10.21 -9.18
CA GLU A 39 -4.36 11.34 -10.11
C GLU A 39 -2.89 11.69 -10.44
N GLU A 40 -2.43 12.89 -10.08
CA GLU A 40 -1.10 13.43 -10.36
C GLU A 40 0.03 12.81 -9.52
N ASN A 41 -0.28 11.82 -8.68
CA ASN A 41 0.65 11.22 -7.74
C ASN A 41 1.20 9.88 -8.24
N HIS A 42 2.43 9.59 -7.83
CA HIS A 42 3.07 8.34 -8.19
C HIS A 42 2.58 7.21 -7.29
N VAL A 43 2.08 6.15 -7.92
CA VAL A 43 1.72 4.91 -7.24
C VAL A 43 2.84 3.90 -7.42
N VAL A 44 3.35 3.39 -6.31
CA VAL A 44 4.43 2.40 -6.26
C VAL A 44 3.83 1.11 -5.74
N VAL A 45 3.91 0.06 -6.55
CA VAL A 45 3.57 -1.29 -6.14
C VAL A 45 4.88 -2.06 -5.95
N PRO A 46 5.26 -2.42 -4.72
CA PRO A 46 6.46 -3.23 -4.48
C PRO A 46 6.37 -4.58 -5.19
N TYR A 47 7.52 -5.10 -5.64
CA TYR A 47 7.59 -6.43 -6.26
C TYR A 47 6.97 -7.56 -5.41
N PRO A 48 7.18 -7.64 -4.07
CA PRO A 48 6.56 -8.68 -3.23
C PRO A 48 5.03 -8.68 -3.26
N VAL A 49 4.41 -7.50 -3.43
CA VAL A 49 2.94 -7.37 -3.52
C VAL A 49 2.40 -8.10 -4.75
N ILE A 50 3.16 -8.14 -5.85
CA ILE A 50 2.78 -8.88 -7.04
C ILE A 50 2.85 -10.39 -6.80
N GLU A 51 3.91 -10.86 -6.13
CA GLU A 51 4.08 -12.29 -5.81
C GLU A 51 2.98 -12.80 -4.87
N GLU A 52 2.63 -12.02 -3.86
CA GLU A 52 1.55 -12.34 -2.92
C GLU A 52 0.18 -12.38 -3.62
N LEU A 53 -0.12 -11.42 -4.50
CA LEU A 53 -1.37 -11.43 -5.28
C LEU A 53 -1.47 -12.66 -6.20
N ASP A 54 -0.36 -13.08 -6.84
CA ASP A 54 -0.36 -14.29 -7.67
C ASP A 54 -0.60 -15.56 -6.83
N ALA A 55 0.05 -15.66 -5.67
CA ALA A 55 -0.14 -16.78 -4.76
C ALA A 55 -1.57 -16.87 -4.23
N MET A 56 -2.22 -15.73 -3.94
CA MET A 56 -3.60 -15.70 -3.48
C MET A 56 -4.59 -16.14 -4.56
N LYS A 57 -4.44 -15.64 -5.79
CA LYS A 57 -5.30 -16.05 -6.92
C LYS A 57 -5.28 -17.56 -7.14
N ARG A 58 -4.09 -18.17 -7.13
CA ARG A 58 -3.93 -19.62 -7.25
C ARG A 58 -4.66 -20.38 -6.13
N ARG A 59 -4.58 -19.88 -4.89
CA ARG A 59 -5.27 -20.50 -3.75
C ARG A 59 -6.79 -20.40 -3.88
N GLU A 60 -7.33 -19.30 -4.38
CA GLU A 60 -8.78 -19.16 -4.59
C GLU A 60 -9.27 -20.11 -5.71
N ASP A 61 -8.52 -20.25 -6.80
CA ASP A 61 -8.84 -21.17 -7.89
C ASP A 61 -8.87 -22.64 -7.44
N ASP A 62 -8.00 -23.01 -6.49
CA ASP A 62 -7.93 -24.38 -5.94
C ASP A 62 -9.08 -24.70 -4.97
N ILE A 63 -9.63 -23.69 -4.29
CA ILE A 63 -10.72 -23.86 -3.32
C ILE A 63 -12.09 -23.99 -4.02
N GLY A 64 -12.26 -23.41 -5.22
CA GLY A 64 -13.51 -23.44 -5.99
C GLY A 64 -13.82 -24.76 -6.73
N ARG A 65 -12.98 -25.79 -6.59
CA ARG A 65 -13.10 -27.08 -7.32
C ARG A 65 -13.52 -28.30 -6.48
N ASN A 66 -13.87 -28.14 -5.21
CA ASN A 66 -14.32 -29.25 -4.35
C ASN A 66 -15.83 -29.25 -4.09
#